data_AF-A0A2P5BZ44-F1
#
_entry.id   AF-A0A2P5BZ44-F1
#
_cell.length_a   1.000
_cell.length_b   1.000
_cell.length_c   1.000
_cell.angle_alpha   90.00
_cell.angle_beta   90.00
_cell.angle_gamma   90.00
#
_symmetry.space_group_name_H-M   'P 1'
#
loop_
_entity.id
_entity.type
_entity.pdbx_description
1 polymer ?
#
loop_
_entity_poly.entity_id
_entity_poly.type
_entity_poly.pdbx_seq_one_letter_code
_entity_poly.pdbx_strand_id
1 'polypeptide(L)'
;MAEKTNHFVLVHGICNGAWCWYKLVPLLKSLGHRVTALDMSSSGVDPKRVDQITSFSDYIRPLMEFMESLPQHEKVVLVGHSY
;
A
#
# COMPACT_ATOMS: atom_id res chain seq x y z
N MET A 1 22.63 -8.44 16.66
CA MET A 1 22.40 -7.05 16.20
C MET A 1 20.89 -6.85 16.18
N ALA A 2 20.35 -5.76 16.72
CA ALA A 2 18.91 -5.52 16.63
C ALA A 2 18.55 -5.29 15.16
N GLU A 3 17.68 -6.14 14.62
CA GLU A 3 17.21 -6.00 13.24
C GLU A 3 16.40 -4.71 13.12
N LYS A 4 16.66 -3.92 12.08
CA LYS A 4 16.04 -2.60 11.94
C LYS A 4 14.56 -2.75 11.62
N THR A 5 13.68 -2.28 12.51
CA THR A 5 12.24 -2.18 12.25
C THR A 5 11.96 -1.11 11.18
N ASN A 6 11.44 -1.54 10.03
CA ASN A 6 10.98 -0.65 8.95
C ASN A 6 9.45 -0.63 8.87
N HIS A 7 8.92 0.40 8.20
CA HIS A 7 7.52 0.45 7.80
C HIS A 7 7.43 0.18 6.29
N PHE A 8 6.87 -0.98 5.92
CA PHE A 8 6.62 -1.35 4.54
C PHE A 8 5.26 -0.84 4.08
N VAL A 9 5.23 -0.20 2.92
CA VAL A 9 4.01 0.23 2.24
C VAL A 9 3.92 -0.55 0.94
N LEU A 10 2.91 -1.40 0.83
CA LEU A 10 2.77 -2.36 -0.26
C LEU A 10 1.69 -1.88 -1.24
N VAL A 11 2.09 -1.65 -2.49
CA VAL A 11 1.24 -1.20 -3.59
C VAL A 11 1.07 -2.36 -4.57
N HIS A 12 -0.17 -2.81 -4.75
CA HIS A 12 -0.52 -3.89 -5.68
C HIS A 12 -0.48 -3.39 -7.15
N GLY A 13 -0.53 -4.33 -8.10
CA GLY A 13 -0.65 -4.03 -9.52
C GLY A 13 -2.09 -3.93 -10.00
N ILE A 14 -2.30 -3.61 -11.27
CA ILE A 14 -3.63 -3.49 -11.88
C ILE A 14 -4.48 -4.75 -11.71
N CYS A 15 -5.80 -4.58 -11.52
CA CYS A 15 -6.78 -5.66 -11.29
C CYS A 15 -6.60 -6.49 -10.00
N ASN A 16 -5.68 -6.10 -9.11
CA ASN A 16 -5.51 -6.70 -7.79
C ASN A 16 -6.07 -5.76 -6.69
N GLY A 17 -5.71 -6.05 -5.46
CA GLY A 17 -5.98 -5.25 -4.27
C GLY A 17 -4.98 -5.63 -3.18
N ALA A 18 -5.06 -5.01 -2.01
CA ALA A 18 -4.24 -5.28 -0.83
C ALA A 18 -4.23 -6.78 -0.47
N TRP A 19 -5.30 -7.50 -0.79
CA TRP A 19 -5.45 -8.94 -0.57
C TRP A 19 -4.33 -9.79 -1.22
N CYS A 20 -3.70 -9.33 -2.31
CA CYS A 20 -2.63 -10.10 -2.95
C CYS A 20 -1.40 -10.28 -2.03
N TRP A 21 -1.25 -9.42 -1.02
CA TRP A 21 -0.16 -9.45 -0.04
C TRP A 21 -0.43 -10.35 1.17
N TYR A 22 -1.52 -11.14 1.19
CA TYR A 22 -1.96 -11.88 2.38
C TYR A 22 -0.90 -12.81 3.00
N LYS A 23 0.04 -13.34 2.20
CA LYS A 23 1.16 -14.16 2.72
C LYS A 23 2.34 -13.32 3.22
N LEU A 24 2.61 -12.18 2.58
CA LEU A 24 3.78 -11.35 2.88
C LEU A 24 3.57 -10.49 4.12
N VAL A 25 2.37 -9.95 4.31
CA VAL A 25 2.02 -9.11 5.46
C VAL A 25 2.31 -9.83 6.80
N PRO A 26 1.81 -11.06 7.07
CA PRO A 26 2.10 -11.73 8.34
C PRO A 26 3.58 -12.08 8.49
N LEU A 27 4.28 -12.41 7.40
CA LEU A 27 5.72 -12.69 7.42
C LEU A 27 6.51 -11.46 7.89
N LEU A 28 6.30 -10.30 7.26
CA LEU A 28 6.98 -9.05 7.62
C LEU A 28 6.63 -8.60 9.05
N LYS A 29 5.36 -8.75 9.45
CA LYS A 29 4.94 -8.45 10.83
C LYS A 29 5.62 -9.37 11.85
N SER A 30 5.81 -10.66 11.54
CA SER A 30 6.50 -11.62 12.41
C SER A 30 7.98 -11.28 12.62
N LEU A 31 8.60 -10.59 11.66
CA LEU A 31 9.96 -10.05 11.74
C LEU A 31 10.02 -8.69 12.48
N GLY A 32 8.90 -8.25 13.08
CA GLY A 32 8.84 -6.99 13.84
C GLY A 32 8.75 -5.73 12.98
N HIS A 33 8.38 -5.85 11.70
CA HIS A 33 8.15 -4.70 10.83
C HIS A 33 6.70 -4.20 10.89
N ARG A 34 6.51 -2.89 10.67
CA ARG A 34 5.18 -2.33 10.39
C ARG A 34 4.86 -2.53 8.91
N VAL A 35 3.62 -2.84 8.59
CA VAL A 35 3.20 -3.11 7.21
C VAL A 35 1.83 -2.50 6.97
N THR A 36 1.74 -1.69 5.92
CA THR A 36 0.49 -1.16 5.37
C THR A 36 0.36 -1.67 3.94
N ALA A 37 -0.70 -2.44 3.66
CA ALA A 37 -1.08 -2.81 2.30
C ALA A 37 -2.31 -1.98 1.93
N LEU A 38 -2.24 -1.25 0.82
CA LEU A 38 -3.26 -0.31 0.39
C LEU A 38 -4.06 -0.89 -0.78
N ASP A 39 -5.35 -0.61 -0.81
CA ASP A 39 -6.17 -0.72 -2.01
C ASP A 39 -6.14 0.63 -2.74
N MET A 40 -5.78 0.62 -4.03
CA MET A 40 -5.91 1.82 -4.88
C MET A 40 -7.39 2.08 -5.22
N SER A 41 -7.72 3.26 -5.74
CA SER A 41 -9.11 3.56 -6.09
C SER A 41 -9.64 2.53 -7.11
N SER A 42 -10.89 2.08 -6.93
CA SER A 42 -11.53 1.02 -7.71
C SER A 42 -10.84 -0.35 -7.67
N SER A 43 -9.99 -0.61 -6.67
CA SER A 43 -9.28 -1.88 -6.49
C SER A 43 -9.64 -2.56 -5.17
N GLY A 44 -9.53 -3.89 -5.12
CA GLY A 44 -9.83 -4.67 -3.93
C GLY A 44 -11.24 -4.42 -3.35
N VAL A 45 -11.29 -3.84 -2.15
CA VAL A 45 -12.55 -3.52 -1.46
C VAL A 45 -12.96 -2.05 -1.58
N ASP A 46 -12.24 -1.24 -2.35
CA ASP A 46 -12.60 0.16 -2.59
C ASP A 46 -13.97 0.23 -3.31
N PRO A 47 -14.92 1.06 -2.82
CA PRO A 47 -16.28 1.09 -3.35
C PRO A 47 -16.40 1.86 -4.67
N LYS A 48 -15.36 2.59 -5.11
CA LYS A 48 -15.42 3.31 -6.37
C LYS A 48 -15.45 2.32 -7.51
N ARG A 49 -16.23 2.64 -8.52
CA ARG A 49 -16.27 1.87 -9.76
C ARG A 49 -15.19 2.36 -10.71
N VAL A 50 -14.75 1.50 -11.63
CA VAL A 50 -13.69 1.86 -12.59
C VAL A 50 -14.08 3.02 -13.50
N ASP A 51 -15.37 3.17 -13.81
CA ASP A 51 -15.93 4.29 -14.59
C ASP A 51 -15.87 5.64 -13.85
N GLN A 52 -15.60 5.65 -12.54
CA GLN A 52 -15.40 6.85 -11.74
C GLN A 52 -13.92 7.28 -11.68
N ILE A 53 -13.00 6.45 -12.18
CA ILE A 53 -11.56 6.72 -12.17
C ILE A 53 -11.17 7.33 -13.52
N THR A 54 -11.01 8.66 -13.54
CA THR A 54 -10.80 9.40 -14.79
C THR A 54 -9.34 9.67 -15.11
N SER A 55 -8.45 9.46 -14.13
CA SER A 55 -7.02 9.75 -14.26
C SER A 55 -6.18 8.83 -13.40
N PHE A 56 -4.87 8.79 -13.71
CA PHE A 56 -3.90 8.11 -12.85
C PHE A 56 -3.86 8.72 -11.44
N SER A 57 -3.99 10.04 -11.31
CA SER A 57 -4.06 10.72 -10.02
C SER A 57 -5.26 10.27 -9.18
N ASP A 58 -6.40 9.97 -9.81
CA ASP A 58 -7.57 9.41 -9.12
C ASP A 58 -7.28 7.98 -8.63
N TYR A 59 -6.60 7.18 -9.45
CA TYR A 59 -6.20 5.81 -9.12
C TYR A 59 -5.28 5.78 -7.89
N ILE A 60 -4.19 6.57 -7.89
CA ILE A 60 -3.19 6.57 -6.82
C ILE A 60 -3.56 7.40 -5.59
N ARG A 61 -4.74 8.04 -5.58
CA ARG A 61 -5.16 8.93 -4.48
C ARG A 61 -5.02 8.29 -3.08
N PRO A 62 -5.41 7.02 -2.84
CA PRO A 62 -5.23 6.40 -1.53
C PRO A 62 -3.76 6.31 -1.10
N LEU A 63 -2.83 6.10 -2.03
CA LEU A 63 -1.39 6.13 -1.75
C LEU A 63 -0.94 7.54 -1.36
N MET A 64 -1.35 8.55 -2.12
CA MET A 64 -0.95 9.94 -1.83
C MET A 64 -1.46 10.41 -0.48
N GLU A 65 -2.75 10.19 -0.19
CA GLU A 65 -3.38 10.52 1.10
C GLU A 65 -2.70 9.79 2.26
N PHE A 66 -2.36 8.51 2.08
CA PHE A 66 -1.62 7.75 3.08
C PHE A 66 -0.22 8.35 3.33
N MET A 67 0.53 8.67 2.27
CA MET A 67 1.88 9.22 2.40
C MET A 67 1.87 10.61 3.06
N GLU A 68 0.86 11.43 2.78
CA GLU A 68 0.65 12.74 3.43
C GLU A 68 0.28 12.62 4.90
N SER A 69 -0.40 11.53 5.30
CA SER A 69 -0.78 11.29 6.69
C SER A 69 0.39 10.87 7.59
N LEU A 70 1.54 10.52 7.03
CA LEU A 70 2.70 10.07 7.79
C LEU A 70 3.39 11.26 8.53
N PRO A 71 3.94 11.03 9.73
CA PRO A 71 4.76 12.03 10.41
C PRO A 71 5.94 12.49 9.55
N GLN A 72 6.28 13.78 9.59
CA GLN A 72 7.29 14.40 8.71
C GLN A 72 8.67 13.70 8.68
N HIS A 73 9.05 13.02 9.76
CA HIS A 73 10.34 12.33 9.89
C HIS A 73 10.24 10.81 9.72
N GLU A 74 9.04 10.28 9.49
CA GLU A 74 8.83 8.87 9.25
C GLU A 74 9.26 8.51 7.82
N LYS A 75 10.13 7.49 7.71
CA LYS A 75 10.52 6.92 6.42
C LYS A 75 9.88 5.55 6.25
N VAL A 76 9.48 5.27 5.02
CA VAL A 76 8.90 3.98 4.62
C VAL A 76 9.76 3.28 3.58
N VAL A 77 9.60 1.97 3.50
CA VAL A 77 10.03 1.16 2.36
C VAL A 77 8.80 0.98 1.46
N LEU A 78 8.75 1.74 0.36
CA LEU A 78 7.67 1.66 -0.62
C LEU A 78 7.96 0.52 -1.60
N VAL A 79 7.02 -0.42 -1.72
CA VAL A 79 7.12 -1.60 -2.59
C VAL A 79 6.01 -1.53 -3.62
N GLY A 80 6.37 -1.33 -4.89
CA GLY A 80 5.46 -1.42 -6.02
C GLY A 80 5.55 -2.77 -6.70
N HIS A 81 4.41 -3.41 -6.96
CA HIS A 81 4.32 -4.65 -7.73
C HIS A 81 3.56 -4.42 -9.04
N SER A 82 4.24 -4.58 -10.17
CA SER A 82 3.66 -4.36 -11.50
C SER A 82 3.26 -2.89 -11.74
N TYR A 83 2.01 -2.61 -12.14
CA TYR A 83 1.51 -1.32 -12.65
C TYR A 83 1.17 -0.28 -11.57
#